data_AF-A0A846DNZ6-F1
#
_entry.id   AF-A0A846DNZ6-F1
#
_cell.length_a   1.000
_cell.length_b   1.000
_cell.length_c   1.000
_cell.angle_alpha   90.00
_cell.angle_beta   90.00
_cell.angle_gamma   90.00
#
_symmetry.space_group_name_H-M   'P 1'
#
loop_
_entity.id
_entity.type
_entity.pdbx_description
1 polymer ?
#
loop_
_entity_poly.entity_id
_entity_poly.type
_entity_poly.pdbx_seq_one_letter_code
_entity_poly.pdbx_strand_id
1 'polypeptide(L)'
;MTTNISPVGIQFTETMRGYFSSKVKDDYESAARQGKEDSSKFEFTLTVTADDLDNFLNQENHQAQLVGSVTAPAISSQPLKVNEGEFNLFVVDSTRVETRQMRYRMQMVAEDGKVYYLDGFKLIHNDPGFDLWSDTTTLYIDVYDGESDSSPLLGKGILQILPEDFMRQMTTIKATNAETTEQNLKAIALFGYFFGGVL
;
A
#
# COMPACT_ATOMS: atom_id res chain seq x y z
N MET A 1 -37.50 -3.16 -13.14
CA MET A 1 -36.46 -3.15 -12.10
C MET A 1 -35.14 -3.18 -12.83
N THR A 2 -34.39 -2.07 -12.84
CA THR A 2 -33.03 -2.06 -13.38
C THR A 2 -32.14 -2.76 -12.36
N THR A 3 -31.67 -3.95 -12.69
CA THR A 3 -30.57 -4.59 -11.97
C THR A 3 -29.36 -3.66 -12.12
N ASN A 4 -29.00 -2.93 -11.07
CA ASN A 4 -27.70 -2.28 -11.01
C ASN A 4 -26.67 -3.39 -10.92
N ILE A 5 -26.08 -3.74 -12.06
CA ILE A 5 -24.95 -4.68 -12.11
C ILE A 5 -23.74 -3.88 -11.64
N SER A 6 -23.27 -4.18 -10.44
CA SER A 6 -22.00 -3.61 -9.95
C SER A 6 -20.86 -4.14 -10.82
N PRO A 7 -19.88 -3.30 -11.21
CA PRO A 7 -18.68 -3.76 -11.91
C PRO A 7 -17.96 -4.85 -11.13
N VAL A 8 -17.28 -5.75 -11.85
CA VAL A 8 -16.38 -6.73 -11.23
C VAL A 8 -15.15 -5.96 -10.73
N GLY A 9 -14.86 -6.12 -9.45
CA GLY A 9 -13.69 -5.52 -8.81
C GLY A 9 -12.64 -6.56 -8.46
N ILE A 10 -11.55 -6.09 -7.84
CA ILE A 10 -10.48 -6.92 -7.30
C ILE A 10 -10.15 -6.46 -5.88
N GLN A 11 -9.84 -7.42 -5.03
CA GLN A 11 -9.38 -7.17 -3.67
C GLN A 11 -8.19 -8.06 -3.34
N PHE A 12 -7.20 -7.52 -2.63
CA PHE A 12 -6.11 -8.27 -2.02
C PHE A 12 -5.73 -7.68 -0.66
N THR A 13 -5.02 -8.44 0.15
CA THR A 13 -4.51 -8.00 1.46
C THR A 13 -3.01 -8.13 1.52
N GLU A 14 -2.34 -7.07 1.96
CA GLU A 14 -0.90 -6.98 2.11
C GLU A 14 -0.54 -6.71 3.57
N THR A 15 0.55 -7.33 4.02
CA THR A 15 1.15 -7.08 5.32
C THR A 15 2.61 -6.70 5.13
N MET A 16 3.03 -5.56 5.66
CA MET A 16 4.43 -5.13 5.62
C MET A 16 4.94 -4.78 7.02
N ARG A 17 6.23 -5.03 7.25
CA ARG A 17 6.88 -4.91 8.55
C ARG A 17 8.22 -4.23 8.43
N GLY A 18 8.58 -3.43 9.42
CA GLY A 18 9.88 -2.81 9.47
C GLY A 18 10.03 -1.92 10.69
N TYR A 19 10.75 -0.81 10.49
CA TYR A 19 11.17 0.05 11.58
C TYR A 19 10.94 1.52 11.23
N PHE A 20 10.61 2.29 12.26
CA PHE A 20 10.25 3.69 12.19
C PHE A 20 11.02 4.49 13.23
N SER A 21 11.44 5.71 12.90
CA SER A 21 12.08 6.63 13.84
C SER A 21 11.43 8.01 13.81
N SER A 22 11.07 8.50 15.00
CA SER A 22 10.70 9.90 15.23
C SER A 22 11.91 10.79 15.55
N LYS A 23 13.09 10.20 15.74
CA LYS A 23 14.34 10.92 16.11
C LYS A 23 15.16 11.32 14.89
N VAL A 24 15.15 10.50 13.84
CA VAL A 24 15.91 10.71 12.59
C VAL A 24 14.90 10.88 11.45
N LYS A 25 14.97 12.03 10.77
CA LYS A 25 13.98 12.42 9.74
C LYS A 25 14.63 12.85 8.41
N ASP A 26 15.96 12.80 8.33
CA ASP A 26 16.70 13.31 7.17
C ASP A 26 16.69 12.31 6.01
N ASP A 27 16.80 11.02 6.31
CA ASP A 27 16.95 9.92 5.36
C ASP A 27 16.26 8.65 5.86
N TYR A 28 15.67 7.87 4.95
CA TYR A 28 14.90 6.67 5.28
C TYR A 28 15.74 5.54 5.84
N GLU A 29 16.93 5.29 5.28
CA GLU A 29 17.82 4.21 5.74
C GLU A 29 18.34 4.51 7.15
N SER A 30 18.72 5.76 7.39
CA SER A 30 19.13 6.24 8.70
C SER A 30 18.00 6.16 9.73
N ALA A 31 16.77 6.52 9.33
CA ALA A 31 15.59 6.38 10.18
C ALA A 31 15.26 4.91 10.50
N ALA A 32 15.29 4.02 9.50
CA ALA A 32 15.04 2.60 9.70
C ALA A 32 16.09 1.94 10.61
N ARG A 33 17.37 2.28 10.42
CA ARG A 33 18.46 1.82 11.31
C ARG A 33 18.26 2.28 12.74
N GLN A 34 17.98 3.57 12.95
CA GLN A 34 17.69 4.11 14.29
C GLN A 34 16.45 3.45 14.91
N GLY A 35 15.38 3.28 14.14
CA GLY A 35 14.17 2.61 14.59
C GLY A 35 14.43 1.17 15.01
N LYS A 36 15.32 0.47 14.31
CA LYS A 36 15.76 -0.89 14.67
C LYS A 36 16.56 -0.92 15.97
N GLU A 37 17.51 0.01 16.14
CA GLU A 37 18.28 0.17 17.40
C GLU A 37 17.35 0.47 18.59
N ASP A 38 16.33 1.30 18.38
CA ASP A 38 15.33 1.65 19.38
C ASP A 38 14.22 0.58 19.55
N SER A 39 14.25 -0.52 18.80
CA SER A 39 13.17 -1.52 18.74
C SER A 39 11.78 -0.94 18.42
N SER A 40 11.75 0.18 17.70
CA SER A 40 10.56 0.90 17.23
C SER A 40 10.01 0.23 15.96
N LYS A 41 9.28 -0.86 16.19
CA LYS A 41 8.62 -1.64 15.12
C LYS A 41 7.45 -0.86 14.52
N PHE A 42 7.26 -1.07 13.23
CA PHE A 42 6.12 -0.58 12.47
C PHE A 42 5.60 -1.70 11.58
N GLU A 43 4.31 -1.98 11.67
CA GLU A 43 3.63 -3.02 10.90
C GLU A 43 2.27 -2.51 10.43
N PHE A 44 1.87 -2.84 9.21
CA PHE A 44 0.48 -2.73 8.79
C PHE A 44 -0.05 -4.02 8.21
N THR A 45 -1.37 -4.18 8.26
CA THR A 45 -2.11 -5.09 7.39
C THR A 45 -3.21 -4.28 6.73
N LEU A 46 -3.15 -4.19 5.40
CA LEU A 46 -4.05 -3.37 4.58
C LEU A 46 -4.74 -4.25 3.55
N THR A 47 -6.04 -4.03 3.38
CA THR A 47 -6.83 -4.56 2.28
C THR A 47 -6.96 -3.46 1.22
N VAL A 48 -6.50 -3.76 0.02
CA VAL A 48 -6.64 -2.93 -1.18
C VAL A 48 -7.86 -3.40 -1.93
N THR A 49 -8.75 -2.48 -2.30
CA THR A 49 -9.96 -2.79 -3.08
C THR A 49 -10.10 -1.82 -4.26
N ALA A 50 -10.21 -2.36 -5.47
CA ALA A 50 -10.68 -1.61 -6.62
C ALA A 50 -12.07 -2.15 -7.01
N ASP A 51 -13.10 -1.32 -6.88
CA ASP A 51 -14.50 -1.71 -7.10
C ASP A 51 -14.82 -1.98 -8.58
N ASP A 52 -14.04 -1.38 -9.49
CA ASP A 52 -14.13 -1.57 -10.93
C ASP A 52 -12.73 -1.89 -11.46
N LEU A 53 -12.48 -3.17 -11.73
CA LEU A 53 -11.19 -3.65 -12.20
C LEU A 53 -10.85 -3.09 -13.58
N ASP A 54 -11.82 -3.02 -14.50
CA ASP A 54 -11.56 -2.52 -15.84
C ASP A 54 -11.15 -1.04 -15.78
N ASN A 55 -11.87 -0.22 -15.01
CA ASN A 55 -11.50 1.18 -14.81
C ASN A 55 -10.14 1.32 -14.11
N PHE A 56 -9.88 0.53 -13.05
CA PHE A 56 -8.60 0.53 -12.34
C PHE A 56 -7.41 0.25 -13.26
N LEU A 57 -7.54 -0.68 -14.21
CA LEU A 57 -6.47 -1.05 -15.13
C LEU A 57 -6.26 -0.01 -16.25
N ASN A 58 -7.27 0.80 -16.58
CA ASN A 58 -7.23 1.74 -17.70
C ASN A 58 -7.04 3.22 -17.28
N GLN A 59 -7.25 3.57 -16.00
CA GLN A 59 -7.01 4.92 -15.49
C GLN A 59 -5.52 5.17 -15.26
N GLU A 60 -5.03 6.36 -15.65
CA GLU A 60 -3.61 6.73 -15.50
C GLU A 60 -3.09 6.64 -14.05
N ASN A 61 -3.96 6.89 -13.07
CA ASN A 61 -3.58 6.89 -11.65
C ASN A 61 -3.86 5.56 -10.94
N HIS A 62 -4.49 4.59 -11.62
CA HIS A 62 -4.80 3.25 -11.12
C HIS A 62 -5.24 3.27 -9.65
N GLN A 63 -6.27 4.05 -9.32
CA GLN A 63 -6.64 4.32 -7.93
C GLN A 63 -7.48 3.17 -7.32
N ALA A 64 -7.10 2.75 -6.12
CA ALA A 64 -7.85 1.82 -5.28
C ALA A 64 -7.97 2.35 -3.84
N GLN A 65 -8.88 1.76 -3.06
CA GLN A 65 -9.10 2.10 -1.66
C GLN A 65 -8.26 1.21 -0.73
N LEU A 66 -7.80 1.80 0.38
CA LEU A 66 -7.10 1.12 1.48
C LEU A 66 -7.95 1.14 2.74
N VAL A 67 -8.10 -0.02 3.37
CA VAL A 67 -8.62 -0.17 4.73
C VAL A 67 -7.75 -1.13 5.51
N GLY A 68 -7.70 -1.03 6.83
CA GLY A 68 -6.95 -1.98 7.65
C GLY A 68 -6.50 -1.41 8.98
N SER A 69 -5.31 -1.83 9.40
CA SER A 69 -4.75 -1.45 10.69
C SER A 69 -3.24 -1.31 10.66
N VAL A 70 -2.74 -0.46 11.54
CA VAL A 70 -1.30 -0.20 11.73
C VAL A 70 -0.94 -0.42 13.20
N THR A 71 0.09 -1.21 13.45
CA THR A 71 0.68 -1.39 14.78
C THR A 71 2.04 -0.70 14.82
N ALA A 72 2.12 0.38 15.60
CA ALA A 72 3.34 1.16 15.77
C ALA A 72 3.43 1.67 17.22
N PRO A 73 4.01 0.89 18.16
CA PRO A 73 4.04 1.22 19.59
C PRO A 73 4.69 2.56 19.94
N ALA A 74 5.59 3.06 19.08
CA ALA A 74 6.23 4.37 19.24
C ALA A 74 5.29 5.55 18.92
N ILE A 75 4.14 5.30 18.29
CA ILE A 75 3.13 6.29 17.91
C ILE A 75 1.89 6.14 18.80
N SER A 76 1.41 4.91 18.98
CA SER A 76 0.23 4.57 19.78
C SER A 76 0.43 3.22 20.45
N SER A 77 0.02 3.09 21.71
CA SER A 77 0.11 1.83 22.46
C SER A 77 -0.86 0.76 21.94
N GLN A 78 -1.94 1.17 21.26
CA GLN A 78 -2.92 0.30 20.61
C GLN A 78 -2.84 0.43 19.08
N PRO A 79 -3.28 -0.59 18.32
CA PRO A 79 -3.36 -0.51 16.86
C PRO A 79 -4.21 0.67 16.38
N LEU A 80 -3.68 1.40 15.40
CA LEU A 80 -4.35 2.47 14.70
C LEU A 80 -5.26 1.89 13.62
N LYS A 81 -6.45 2.48 13.42
CA LYS A 81 -7.39 2.08 12.38
C LYS A 81 -7.16 2.88 11.10
N VAL A 82 -7.22 2.20 9.96
CA VAL A 82 -7.26 2.81 8.64
C VAL A 82 -8.64 2.54 8.07
N ASN A 83 -9.50 3.56 8.05
CA ASN A 83 -10.87 3.41 7.56
C ASN A 83 -10.99 3.83 6.09
N GLU A 84 -10.18 4.80 5.66
CA GLU A 84 -10.16 5.35 4.31
C GLU A 84 -8.73 5.73 3.95
N GLY A 85 -8.26 5.20 2.83
CA GLY A 85 -6.97 5.54 2.27
C GLY A 85 -6.96 5.30 0.77
N GLU A 86 -5.95 5.86 0.11
CA GLU A 86 -5.76 5.81 -1.33
C GLU A 86 -4.51 5.01 -1.66
N PHE A 87 -4.68 4.08 -2.59
CA PHE A 87 -3.60 3.36 -3.24
C PHE A 87 -3.55 3.77 -4.72
N ASN A 88 -2.36 4.04 -5.24
CA ASN A 88 -2.15 4.36 -6.65
C ASN A 88 -0.97 3.59 -7.22
N LEU A 89 -1.12 3.07 -8.43
CA LEU A 89 -0.01 2.49 -9.19
C LEU A 89 0.54 3.50 -10.17
N PHE A 90 1.82 3.33 -10.48
CA PHE A 90 2.48 3.95 -11.63
C PHE A 90 2.49 5.48 -11.65
N VAL A 91 2.44 6.12 -10.47
CA VAL A 91 2.58 7.56 -10.32
C VAL A 91 3.95 7.98 -10.85
N VAL A 92 3.97 8.90 -11.80
CA VAL A 92 5.23 9.40 -12.40
C VAL A 92 5.94 10.27 -11.37
N ASP A 93 7.19 9.91 -11.06
CA ASP A 93 8.06 10.76 -10.26
C ASP A 93 8.67 11.83 -11.16
N SER A 94 8.23 13.09 -11.01
CA SER A 94 8.73 14.21 -11.81
C SER A 94 10.19 14.58 -11.51
N THR A 95 10.79 14.03 -10.44
CA THR A 95 12.15 14.35 -9.98
C THR A 95 13.19 13.30 -10.38
N ARG A 96 12.75 12.13 -10.85
CA ARG A 96 13.62 11.00 -11.22
C ARG A 96 13.19 10.45 -12.57
N VAL A 97 14.11 10.48 -13.54
CA VAL A 97 13.88 9.97 -14.88
C VAL A 97 13.62 8.46 -14.80
N GLU A 98 12.56 7.99 -15.46
CA GLU A 98 12.22 6.55 -15.64
C GLU A 98 11.84 5.77 -14.37
N THR A 99 11.59 6.43 -13.23
CA THR A 99 11.05 5.75 -12.04
C THR A 99 9.57 6.04 -11.86
N ARG A 100 8.78 4.99 -11.63
CA ARG A 100 7.39 5.12 -11.20
C ARG A 100 7.26 4.79 -9.71
N GLN A 101 6.19 5.26 -9.09
CA GLN A 101 5.91 4.98 -7.68
C GLN A 101 4.56 4.27 -7.51
N MET A 102 4.54 3.30 -6.61
CA MET A 102 3.31 2.79 -6.01
C MET A 102 3.07 3.55 -4.71
N ARG A 103 1.96 4.30 -4.59
CA ARG A 103 1.70 5.21 -3.48
C ARG A 103 0.67 4.63 -2.51
N TYR A 104 0.91 4.85 -1.22
CA TYR A 104 0.04 4.47 -0.11
C TYR A 104 -0.21 5.74 0.72
N ARG A 105 -1.44 6.23 0.73
CA ARG A 105 -1.81 7.46 1.44
C ARG A 105 -3.00 7.19 2.32
N MET A 106 -2.87 7.37 3.63
CA MET A 106 -3.94 6.97 4.55
C MET A 106 -3.91 7.72 5.86
N GLN A 107 -5.10 7.94 6.43
CA GLN A 107 -5.24 8.35 7.81
C GLN A 107 -5.22 7.13 8.73
N MET A 108 -4.50 7.26 9.85
CA MET A 108 -4.37 6.27 10.91
C MET A 108 -4.95 6.86 12.19
N VAL A 109 -6.06 6.30 12.66
CA VAL A 109 -6.82 6.85 13.79
C VAL A 109 -6.57 6.01 15.04
N ALA A 110 -6.08 6.66 16.09
CA ALA A 110 -5.89 6.05 17.40
C ALA A 110 -7.22 5.89 18.15
N GLU A 111 -7.23 5.04 19.19
CA GLU A 111 -8.43 4.79 19.99
C GLU A 111 -8.94 6.04 20.73
N ASP A 112 -8.02 6.95 21.09
CA ASP A 112 -8.33 8.25 21.70
C ASP A 112 -8.82 9.30 20.69
N GLY A 113 -8.93 8.93 19.41
CA GLY A 113 -9.35 9.82 18.32
C GLY A 113 -8.23 10.65 17.71
N LYS A 114 -6.98 10.55 18.20
CA LYS A 114 -5.85 11.23 17.57
C LYS A 114 -5.59 10.68 16.17
N VAL A 115 -5.41 11.56 15.20
CA VAL A 115 -5.19 11.21 13.80
C VAL A 115 -3.72 11.41 13.44
N TYR A 116 -3.18 10.44 12.71
CA TYR A 116 -1.89 10.50 12.05
C TYR A 116 -2.09 10.26 10.57
N TYR A 117 -1.19 10.77 9.74
CA TYR A 117 -1.23 10.55 8.30
C TYR A 117 0.01 9.81 7.85
N LEU A 118 -0.16 8.76 7.04
CA LEU A 118 0.93 8.04 6.41
C LEU A 118 0.94 8.36 4.92
N ASP A 119 2.10 8.76 4.43
CA ASP A 119 2.42 8.85 3.00
C ASP A 119 3.60 7.93 2.70
N GLY A 120 3.36 6.90 1.89
CA GLY A 120 4.33 5.88 1.58
C GLY A 120 4.47 5.66 0.09
N PHE A 121 5.65 5.23 -0.34
CA PHE A 121 5.90 4.86 -1.72
C PHE A 121 6.83 3.67 -1.86
N LYS A 122 6.56 2.82 -2.84
CA LYS A 122 7.51 1.83 -3.36
C LYS A 122 8.07 2.35 -4.68
N LEU A 123 9.38 2.22 -4.86
CA LEU A 123 10.02 2.52 -6.14
C LEU A 123 9.79 1.36 -7.10
N ILE A 124 9.33 1.69 -8.30
CA ILE A 124 9.19 0.78 -9.42
C ILE A 124 10.26 1.17 -10.43
N HIS A 125 11.24 0.29 -10.62
CA HIS A 125 12.24 0.45 -11.67
C HIS A 125 11.65 -0.07 -12.99
N ASN A 126 11.82 0.69 -14.07
CA ASN A 126 11.44 0.28 -15.43
C ASN A 126 12.46 -0.73 -15.97
N ASP A 127 12.48 -1.95 -15.44
CA ASP A 127 13.15 -3.07 -16.11
C ASP A 127 12.14 -3.85 -16.96
N PRO A 128 12.36 -4.04 -18.27
CA PRO A 128 11.48 -4.83 -19.11
C PRO A 128 11.57 -6.31 -18.71
N GLY A 129 10.58 -6.82 -17.97
CA GLY A 129 10.59 -8.20 -17.49
C GLY A 129 9.56 -8.51 -16.39
N PHE A 130 9.60 -9.77 -15.94
CA PHE A 130 8.63 -10.48 -15.10
C PHE A 130 8.64 -10.10 -13.59
N ASP A 131 9.12 -8.91 -13.20
CA ASP A 131 9.59 -8.69 -11.82
C ASP A 131 9.04 -7.43 -11.10
N LEU A 132 7.96 -6.80 -11.56
CA LEU A 132 7.33 -5.69 -10.81
C LEU A 132 6.94 -6.08 -9.37
N TRP A 133 6.57 -7.34 -9.13
CA TRP A 133 6.15 -7.82 -7.81
C TRP A 133 7.29 -8.32 -6.91
N SER A 134 8.40 -8.79 -7.49
CA SER A 134 9.59 -9.22 -6.73
C SER A 134 10.49 -8.02 -6.37
N ASP A 135 10.49 -6.96 -7.20
CA ASP A 135 11.27 -5.74 -6.97
C ASP A 135 10.61 -4.75 -5.99
N THR A 136 9.29 -4.85 -5.77
CA THR A 136 8.52 -3.96 -4.89
C THR A 136 8.42 -4.46 -3.45
N THR A 137 9.54 -4.93 -2.91
CA THR A 137 9.60 -5.43 -1.52
C THR A 137 9.74 -4.33 -0.48
N THR A 138 10.22 -3.15 -0.88
CA THR A 138 10.57 -2.06 0.04
C THR A 138 9.59 -0.90 -0.09
N LEU A 139 8.99 -0.52 1.03
CA LEU A 139 8.12 0.65 1.16
C LEU A 139 8.79 1.68 2.07
N TYR A 140 8.99 2.87 1.53
CA TYR A 140 9.43 4.04 2.28
C TYR A 140 8.19 4.74 2.84
N ILE A 141 8.20 5.10 4.13
CA ILE A 141 7.05 5.75 4.77
C ILE A 141 7.45 7.05 5.46
N ASP A 142 6.61 8.05 5.28
CA ASP A 142 6.55 9.27 6.07
C ASP A 142 5.29 9.22 6.93
N VAL A 143 5.44 9.52 8.22
CA VAL A 143 4.31 9.66 9.14
C VAL A 143 4.26 11.08 9.65
N TYR A 144 3.06 11.66 9.65
CA TYR A 144 2.79 13.03 10.06
C TYR A 144 1.86 13.04 11.29
N ASP A 145 2.08 13.99 12.19
CA ASP A 145 1.24 14.23 13.37
C ASP A 145 0.06 15.13 13.00
N GLY A 146 -0.93 14.57 12.31
CA GLY A 146 -2.12 15.26 11.84
C GLY A 146 -2.84 14.52 10.71
N GLU A 147 -3.71 15.22 9.99
CA GLU A 147 -4.67 14.64 9.03
C GLU A 147 -4.12 14.50 7.59
N SER A 148 -2.94 15.06 7.31
CA SER A 148 -2.37 15.20 5.96
C SER A 148 -0.84 15.33 5.98
N ASP A 149 -0.24 15.27 4.79
CA ASP A 149 1.20 15.52 4.52
C ASP A 149 1.63 16.98 4.77
N SER A 150 0.69 17.90 4.92
CA SER A 150 0.95 19.28 5.35
C SER A 150 1.10 19.43 6.88
N SER A 151 0.83 18.37 7.65
CA SER A 151 1.01 18.34 9.10
C SER A 151 2.49 18.19 9.48
N PRO A 152 2.90 18.39 10.75
CA PRO A 152 4.27 18.20 11.16
C PRO A 152 4.76 16.76 10.93
N LEU A 153 5.89 16.59 10.24
CA LEU A 153 6.51 15.27 10.04
C LEU A 153 6.87 14.67 11.41
N LEU A 154 6.21 13.56 11.78
CA LEU A 154 6.46 12.82 13.01
C LEU A 154 7.71 11.96 12.89
N GLY A 155 7.91 11.29 11.77
CA GLY A 155 9.08 10.45 11.53
C GLY A 155 9.07 9.76 10.17
N LYS A 156 10.15 9.01 9.91
CA LYS A 156 10.34 8.23 8.68
C LYS A 156 10.59 6.75 9.01
N GLY A 157 10.35 5.87 8.04
CA GLY A 157 10.64 4.46 8.19
C GLY A 157 10.76 3.71 6.87
N ILE A 158 11.19 2.46 6.98
CA ILE A 158 11.22 1.49 5.88
C ILE A 158 10.49 0.24 6.34
N LEU A 159 9.52 -0.21 5.53
CA LEU A 159 8.85 -1.49 5.68
C LEU A 159 9.25 -2.41 4.54
N GLN A 160 9.28 -3.71 4.83
CA GLN A 160 9.52 -4.76 3.86
C GLN A 160 8.38 -5.77 3.89
N ILE A 161 8.07 -6.34 2.72
CA ILE A 161 7.23 -7.52 2.63
C ILE A 161 8.12 -8.73 2.83
N LEU A 162 7.76 -9.60 3.77
CA LEU A 162 8.49 -10.86 3.93
C LEU A 162 8.04 -11.82 2.83
N PRO A 163 8.92 -12.70 2.31
CA PRO A 163 8.53 -13.66 1.26
C PRO A 163 7.32 -14.54 1.62
N GLU A 164 7.16 -14.89 2.90
CA GLU A 164 5.98 -15.61 3.40
C GLU A 164 4.70 -14.79 3.36
N ASP A 165 4.78 -13.49 3.66
CA ASP A 165 3.64 -12.56 3.59
C ASP A 165 3.25 -12.32 2.13
N PHE A 166 4.22 -12.25 1.22
CA PHE A 166 3.97 -12.17 -0.23
C PHE A 166 3.24 -13.42 -0.74
N MET A 167 3.72 -14.62 -0.40
CA MET A 167 3.04 -15.86 -0.75
C MET A 167 1.63 -15.92 -0.17
N ARG A 168 1.42 -15.43 1.06
CA ARG A 168 0.10 -15.31 1.66
C ARG A 168 -0.77 -14.30 0.91
N GLN A 169 -0.27 -13.11 0.58
CA GLN A 169 -0.98 -12.08 -0.17
C GLN A 169 -1.54 -12.64 -1.48
N MET A 170 -0.76 -13.44 -2.21
CA MET A 170 -1.21 -14.08 -3.44
C MET A 170 -2.45 -14.97 -3.24
N THR A 171 -2.61 -15.58 -2.06
CA THR A 171 -3.81 -16.37 -1.73
C THR A 171 -5.03 -15.51 -1.33
N THR A 172 -4.83 -14.22 -1.06
CA THR A 172 -5.91 -13.29 -0.67
C THR A 172 -6.57 -12.61 -1.86
N ILE A 173 -5.99 -12.74 -3.06
CA ILE A 173 -6.51 -12.14 -4.27
C ILE A 173 -7.86 -12.79 -4.61
N LYS A 174 -8.89 -11.96 -4.73
CA LYS A 174 -10.23 -12.39 -5.10
C LYS A 174 -10.92 -11.34 -5.96
N ALA A 175 -11.78 -11.78 -6.86
CA ALA A 175 -12.71 -10.90 -7.55
C ALA A 175 -13.86 -10.52 -6.62
N THR A 176 -14.29 -9.26 -6.66
CA THR A 176 -15.53 -8.79 -6.01
C THR A 176 -16.61 -8.63 -7.07
N ASN A 177 -17.88 -8.80 -6.70
CA ASN A 177 -19.03 -8.69 -7.61
C ASN A 177 -19.01 -9.65 -8.83
N ALA A 178 -18.17 -10.69 -8.83
CA ALA A 178 -18.21 -11.73 -9.86
C ALA A 178 -19.39 -12.68 -9.62
N GLU A 179 -20.30 -12.76 -10.59
CA GLU A 179 -21.49 -13.63 -10.53
C GLU A 179 -21.19 -15.05 -11.03
N THR A 180 -20.10 -15.23 -11.78
CA THR A 180 -19.69 -16.53 -12.34
C THR A 180 -18.22 -16.86 -12.05
N THR A 181 -17.90 -18.15 -12.03
CA THR A 181 -16.52 -18.65 -11.91
C THR A 181 -15.63 -18.13 -13.05
N GLU A 182 -16.19 -17.98 -14.25
CA GLU A 182 -15.48 -17.42 -15.41
C GLU A 182 -15.09 -15.97 -15.18
N GLN A 183 -16.02 -15.13 -14.69
CA GLN A 183 -15.74 -13.74 -14.33
C GLN A 183 -14.66 -13.65 -13.25
N ASN A 184 -14.74 -14.50 -12.22
CA ASN A 184 -13.75 -14.53 -11.15
C ASN A 184 -12.34 -14.90 -11.68
N LEU A 185 -12.23 -15.98 -12.47
CA LEU A 185 -10.94 -16.40 -13.04
C LEU A 185 -10.38 -15.34 -13.99
N LYS A 186 -11.23 -14.71 -14.81
CA LYS A 186 -10.82 -13.65 -15.72
C LYS A 186 -10.29 -12.42 -14.96
N ALA A 187 -10.98 -11.98 -13.90
CA ALA A 187 -10.54 -10.84 -13.10
C ALA A 187 -9.18 -11.10 -12.43
N ILE A 188 -9.01 -12.28 -11.82
CA ILE A 188 -7.73 -12.67 -11.21
C ILE A 188 -6.62 -12.75 -12.28
N ALA A 189 -6.91 -13.30 -13.45
CA ALA A 189 -5.94 -13.40 -14.54
C ALA A 189 -5.55 -12.02 -15.12
N LEU A 190 -6.51 -11.12 -15.34
CA LEU A 190 -6.25 -9.74 -15.79
C LEU A 190 -5.39 -8.98 -14.78
N PHE A 191 -5.73 -9.07 -13.50
CA PHE A 191 -4.96 -8.46 -12.43
C PHE A 191 -3.54 -9.04 -12.35
N GLY A 192 -3.40 -10.37 -12.36
CA GLY A 192 -2.09 -11.02 -12.34
C GLY A 192 -1.24 -10.70 -13.56
N TYR A 193 -1.84 -10.59 -14.74
CA TYR A 193 -1.16 -10.17 -15.96
C TYR A 193 -0.68 -8.70 -15.86
N PHE A 194 -1.52 -7.79 -15.40
CA PHE A 194 -1.16 -6.37 -15.24
C PHE A 194 0.02 -6.18 -14.27
N PHE A 195 0.11 -7.00 -13.22
CA PHE A 195 1.22 -6.95 -12.26
C PHE A 195 2.43 -7.79 -12.68
N GLY A 196 2.25 -8.87 -13.44
CA GLY A 196 3.34 -9.78 -13.85
C GLY A 196 3.92 -9.51 -15.24
N GLY A 197 3.25 -8.72 -16.07
CA GLY A 197 3.61 -8.53 -17.47
C GLY A 197 3.19 -7.16 -18.00
N VAL A 198 4.15 -6.25 -18.11
CA VAL A 198 4.12 -5.24 -19.17
C VAL A 198 4.48 -6.01 -20.45
N LEU A 199 3.50 -6.43 -21.27
CA LEU A 199 3.79 -6.86 -22.65
C LEU A 199 4.15 -5.66 -23.51
#